data_AF-A0A640SPX3-F1
#
_entry.id   AF-A0A640SPX3-F1
#
_cell.length_a   1.000
_cell.length_b   1.000
_cell.length_c   1.000
_cell.angle_alpha   90.00
_cell.angle_beta   90.00
_cell.angle_gamma   90.00
#
_symmetry.space_group_name_H-M   'P 1'
#
loop_
_entity.id
_entity.type
_entity.pdbx_description
1 polymer ?
#
loop_
_entity_poly.entity_id
_entity_poly.type
_entity_poly.pdbx_seq_one_letter_code
_entity_poly.pdbx_strand_id
1 'polypeptide(L)'
;MFREPGRQVPTAHGTVAFRQLPEALRNVTYSGARHPGATTPECPSYVAGGAAGAPGHGPAPGPFDDLALGANCQRYAYAVLRHFGLLIPPLRSAELWADERATHRVERPRPLDLVLFDGGPVDGRPPGHGAHVGVHLGPDQVLHLCREAGRPAVWRYADFAARPRYGRFLGVKRAGRAEEG
;
A
#
# COMPACT_ATOMS: atom_id res chain seq x y z
N MET A 1 -15.66 31.99 -4.20
CA MET A 1 -15.39 31.05 -3.10
C MET A 1 -15.18 29.67 -3.69
N PHE A 2 -13.92 29.29 -3.95
CA PHE A 2 -13.59 27.95 -4.44
C PHE A 2 -13.20 27.09 -3.24
N ARG A 3 -13.93 26.00 -3.02
CA ARG A 3 -13.61 24.98 -2.01
C ARG A 3 -12.36 24.23 -2.49
N GLU A 4 -11.29 24.21 -1.70
CA GLU A 4 -10.15 23.32 -1.96
C GLU A 4 -10.62 21.85 -1.91
N PRO A 5 -10.41 21.05 -2.97
CA PRO A 5 -10.62 19.61 -2.89
C PRO A 5 -9.39 18.95 -2.26
N GLY A 6 -9.57 18.09 -1.26
CA GLY A 6 -8.57 17.04 -1.00
C GLY A 6 -7.95 16.91 0.41
N ARG A 7 -8.62 17.33 1.49
CA ARG A 7 -8.21 16.96 2.86
C ARG A 7 -9.35 16.44 3.72
N GLN A 8 -10.25 15.66 3.12
CA GLN A 8 -11.28 14.96 3.89
C GLN A 8 -10.83 13.54 4.16
N VAL A 9 -10.25 13.32 5.34
CA VAL A 9 -10.19 11.97 5.91
C VAL A 9 -11.63 11.48 6.00
N PRO A 10 -11.95 10.25 5.53
CA PRO A 10 -13.28 9.70 5.68
C PRO A 10 -13.74 9.81 7.14
N THR A 11 -14.86 10.50 7.36
CA THR A 11 -15.58 10.44 8.64
C THR A 11 -16.26 9.09 8.83
N ALA A 12 -16.49 8.37 7.73
CA ALA A 12 -16.90 6.97 7.75
C ALA A 12 -15.70 6.06 7.99
N HIS A 13 -15.91 4.99 8.75
CA HIS A 13 -14.93 3.95 8.98
C HIS A 13 -15.34 2.67 8.25
N GLY A 14 -14.36 1.83 7.95
CA GLY A 14 -14.65 0.45 7.60
C GLY A 14 -15.27 0.20 6.23
N THR A 15 -16.13 -0.81 6.15
CA THR A 15 -16.84 -1.17 4.90
C THR A 15 -17.66 -0.01 4.31
N VAL A 16 -18.12 0.94 5.15
CA VAL A 16 -18.79 2.16 4.68
C VAL A 16 -17.79 3.06 3.95
N ALA A 17 -16.59 3.27 4.51
CA ALA A 17 -15.52 3.99 3.83
C ALA A 17 -15.09 3.30 2.53
N PHE A 18 -15.04 1.96 2.52
CA PHE A 18 -14.75 1.21 1.29
C PHE A 18 -15.80 1.46 0.19
N ARG A 19 -17.10 1.48 0.53
CA ARG A 19 -18.17 1.73 -0.45
C ARG A 19 -18.15 3.16 -1.01
N GLN A 20 -17.57 4.10 -0.28
CA GLN A 20 -17.39 5.48 -0.72
C GLN A 20 -16.18 5.67 -1.66
N LEU A 21 -15.32 4.66 -1.81
CA LEU A 21 -14.22 4.74 -2.77
C LEU A 21 -14.75 4.78 -4.21
N PRO A 22 -14.06 5.51 -5.11
CA PRO A 22 -14.32 5.47 -6.54
C PRO A 22 -14.38 4.03 -7.04
N GLU A 23 -15.28 3.78 -8.00
CA GLU A 23 -15.44 2.45 -8.61
C GLU A 23 -14.12 1.88 -9.14
N ALA A 24 -13.26 2.75 -9.70
CA ALA A 24 -11.92 2.40 -10.16
C ALA A 24 -11.05 1.75 -9.08
N LEU A 25 -11.21 2.13 -7.81
CA LEU A 25 -10.50 1.50 -6.67
C LEU A 25 -11.24 0.29 -6.12
N ARG A 26 -12.55 0.16 -6.33
CA ARG A 26 -13.32 -1.00 -5.86
C ARG A 26 -13.20 -2.21 -6.79
N ASN A 27 -12.90 -1.98 -8.08
CA ASN A 27 -12.92 -3.01 -9.13
C ASN A 27 -11.53 -3.34 -9.73
N VAL A 28 -10.44 -3.05 -9.01
CA VAL A 28 -9.07 -3.35 -9.47
C VAL A 28 -8.84 -4.86 -9.53
N THR A 29 -8.18 -5.37 -10.57
CA THR A 29 -7.79 -6.79 -10.64
C THR A 29 -6.33 -6.95 -10.22
N TYR A 30 -6.05 -7.91 -9.34
CA TYR A 30 -4.68 -8.24 -8.98
C TYR A 30 -3.90 -8.76 -10.20
N SER A 31 -2.73 -8.21 -10.49
CA SER A 31 -1.86 -8.65 -11.59
C SER A 31 -0.42 -8.96 -11.16
N GLY A 32 -0.05 -8.68 -9.90
CA GLY A 32 1.29 -8.99 -9.38
C GLY A 32 2.42 -8.10 -9.91
N ALA A 33 2.11 -7.01 -10.62
CA ALA A 33 3.10 -6.08 -11.17
C ALA A 33 4.00 -5.47 -10.07
N ARG A 34 5.28 -5.24 -10.36
CA ARG A 34 6.26 -4.61 -9.43
C ARG A 34 6.38 -3.10 -9.71
N HIS A 35 6.83 -2.29 -8.75
CA HIS A 35 7.10 -0.86 -8.97
C HIS A 35 8.32 -0.67 -9.89
N PRO A 36 8.24 0.14 -10.96
CA PRO A 36 9.40 0.54 -11.76
C PRO A 36 10.25 1.58 -11.00
N GLY A 37 11.58 1.44 -11.01
CA GLY A 37 12.53 2.46 -10.52
C GLY A 37 13.20 2.23 -9.16
N ALA A 38 12.86 1.18 -8.40
CA ALA A 38 13.60 0.83 -7.20
C ALA A 38 14.81 -0.06 -7.57
N THR A 39 16.02 0.47 -7.41
CA THR A 39 17.29 -0.23 -7.67
C THR A 39 17.29 -1.58 -6.97
N THR A 40 17.57 -2.64 -7.73
CA THR A 40 17.69 -4.01 -7.24
C THR A 40 18.90 -4.13 -6.31
N PRO A 41 18.77 -4.62 -5.06
CA PRO A 41 19.81 -5.47 -4.52
C PRO A 41 19.71 -6.80 -5.25
N GLU A 42 20.78 -7.16 -5.93
CA GLU A 42 20.91 -8.41 -6.68
C GLU A 42 20.49 -9.61 -5.82
N CYS A 43 19.50 -10.35 -6.28
CA CYS A 43 19.36 -11.78 -5.98
C CYS A 43 18.40 -12.40 -6.99
N PRO A 44 18.77 -13.51 -7.64
CA PRO A 44 18.12 -14.01 -8.83
C PRO A 44 16.86 -14.78 -8.48
N SER A 45 15.77 -14.51 -9.17
CA SER A 45 14.96 -15.55 -9.81
C SER A 45 13.76 -14.94 -10.55
N TYR A 46 13.60 -15.43 -11.78
CA TYR A 46 12.52 -15.24 -12.75
C TYR A 46 12.66 -14.06 -13.71
N VAL A 47 13.14 -14.43 -14.89
CA VAL A 47 13.16 -13.68 -16.15
C VAL A 47 11.72 -13.44 -16.60
N ALA A 48 11.38 -12.18 -16.86
CA ALA A 48 10.33 -11.83 -17.81
C ALA A 48 10.91 -10.70 -18.67
N GLY A 49 11.01 -10.97 -19.98
CA GLY A 49 11.74 -10.16 -20.93
C GLY A 49 11.13 -8.78 -21.23
N GLY A 50 12.04 -7.87 -21.58
CA GLY A 50 11.90 -6.81 -22.59
C GLY A 50 10.84 -5.72 -22.39
N ALA A 51 11.25 -4.50 -22.04
CA ALA A 51 11.61 -3.43 -23.00
C ALA A 51 11.82 -2.10 -22.26
N ALA A 52 12.76 -1.30 -22.75
CA ALA A 52 13.26 -0.06 -22.17
C ALA A 52 12.39 1.17 -22.46
N GLY A 53 12.51 2.22 -21.63
CA GLY A 53 12.06 3.59 -21.94
C GLY A 53 12.38 4.59 -20.82
N ALA A 54 13.10 5.66 -21.15
CA ALA A 54 13.66 6.70 -20.27
C ALA A 54 12.62 7.57 -19.52
N PRO A 55 12.99 8.31 -18.45
CA PRO A 55 12.03 9.12 -17.70
C PRO A 55 11.82 10.49 -18.35
N GLY A 56 10.62 10.71 -18.91
CA GLY A 56 10.12 12.03 -19.25
C GLY A 56 9.49 12.71 -18.04
N HIS A 57 9.76 14.01 -17.88
CA HIS A 57 9.06 14.93 -16.97
C HIS A 57 7.61 15.09 -17.46
N GLY A 58 6.75 14.13 -17.12
CA GLY A 58 5.31 14.19 -17.39
C GLY A 58 4.54 14.89 -16.27
N PRO A 59 3.27 15.29 -16.51
CA PRO A 59 2.40 15.79 -15.46
C PRO A 59 2.33 14.77 -14.31
N ALA A 60 2.12 15.26 -13.07
CA ALA A 60 1.98 14.39 -11.92
C ALA A 60 0.94 13.30 -12.23
N PRO A 61 1.28 12.01 -12.09
CA PRO A 61 0.40 10.92 -12.50
C PRO A 61 -0.95 11.07 -11.79
N GLY A 62 -2.02 10.89 -12.56
CA GLY A 62 -3.37 10.85 -12.04
C GLY A 62 -3.50 9.77 -10.95
N PRO A 63 -4.50 9.88 -10.07
CA PRO A 63 -4.63 9.00 -8.90
C PRO A 63 -4.67 7.50 -9.24
N PHE A 64 -5.00 7.15 -10.50
CA PHE A 64 -5.19 5.78 -10.98
C PHE A 64 -4.16 5.31 -12.01
N ASP A 65 -3.25 6.19 -12.47
CA ASP A 65 -2.29 5.87 -13.54
C ASP A 65 -1.34 4.74 -13.12
N ASP A 66 -1.07 4.64 -11.82
CA ASP A 66 -0.26 3.58 -11.23
C ASP A 66 -0.93 2.19 -11.24
N LEU A 67 -2.25 2.07 -11.47
CA LEU A 67 -2.94 0.77 -11.48
C LEU A 67 -3.13 0.23 -12.89
N ALA A 68 -3.10 1.09 -13.91
CA ALA A 68 -3.19 0.69 -15.32
C ALA A 68 -2.02 -0.19 -15.77
N LEU A 69 -0.84 0.00 -15.17
CA LEU A 69 0.38 -0.79 -15.41
C LEU A 69 0.44 -2.08 -14.56
N GLY A 70 -0.66 -2.40 -13.88
CA GLY A 70 -0.81 -3.57 -13.03
C GLY A 70 -0.83 -3.26 -11.53
N ALA A 71 -1.55 -4.08 -10.78
CA ALA A 71 -1.84 -3.85 -9.37
C ALA A 71 -1.36 -5.01 -8.47
N ASN A 72 -0.79 -4.63 -7.35
CA ASN A 72 -0.45 -5.51 -6.23
C ASN A 72 -0.91 -4.85 -4.92
N CYS A 73 -0.67 -5.50 -3.77
CA CYS A 73 -1.08 -4.99 -2.46
C CYS A 73 -0.59 -3.56 -2.19
N GLN A 74 0.67 -3.29 -2.46
CA GLN A 74 1.32 -2.01 -2.17
C GLN A 74 0.88 -0.90 -3.13
N ARG A 75 0.90 -1.14 -4.45
CA ARG A 75 0.43 -0.17 -5.46
C ARG A 75 -1.01 0.22 -5.20
N TYR A 76 -1.84 -0.76 -4.85
CA TYR A 76 -3.23 -0.52 -4.50
C TYR A 76 -3.38 0.33 -3.24
N ALA A 77 -2.65 0.00 -2.16
CA ALA A 77 -2.68 0.79 -0.93
C ALA A 77 -2.25 2.25 -1.18
N TYR A 78 -1.22 2.47 -2.00
CA TYR A 78 -0.74 3.82 -2.32
C TYR A 78 -1.73 4.59 -3.19
N ALA A 79 -2.40 3.93 -4.14
CA ALA A 79 -3.46 4.56 -4.93
C ALA A 79 -4.66 4.98 -4.05
N VAL A 80 -5.03 4.16 -3.05
CA VAL A 80 -6.05 4.53 -2.06
C VAL A 80 -5.63 5.75 -1.26
N LEU A 81 -4.40 5.79 -0.74
CA LEU A 81 -3.89 6.96 -0.01
C LEU A 81 -3.87 8.23 -0.88
N ARG A 82 -3.39 8.10 -2.12
CA ARG A 82 -3.32 9.20 -3.08
C ARG A 82 -4.70 9.78 -3.39
N HIS A 83 -5.74 8.95 -3.46
CA HIS A 83 -7.11 9.43 -3.60
C HIS A 83 -7.53 10.39 -2.47
N PHE A 84 -7.01 10.18 -1.25
CA PHE A 84 -7.22 11.05 -0.09
C PHE A 84 -6.17 12.15 0.07
N GLY A 85 -5.33 12.39 -0.95
CA GLY A 85 -4.28 13.40 -0.92
C GLY A 85 -3.04 13.01 -0.09
N LEU A 86 -2.94 11.76 0.34
CA LEU A 86 -1.78 11.26 1.09
C LEU A 86 -0.77 10.63 0.11
N LEU A 87 0.38 11.27 -0.05
CA LEU A 87 1.42 10.83 -0.99
C LEU A 87 2.53 10.09 -0.27
N ILE A 88 2.76 8.84 -0.67
CA ILE A 88 3.90 8.02 -0.25
C ILE A 88 4.83 7.84 -1.47
N PRO A 89 6.16 8.02 -1.33
CA PRO A 89 7.09 7.71 -2.40
C PRO A 89 6.98 6.23 -2.82
N PRO A 90 7.45 5.82 -4.00
CA PRO A 90 7.32 4.45 -4.51
C PRO A 90 8.28 3.45 -3.81
N LEU A 91 8.28 3.43 -2.48
CA LEU A 91 9.10 2.62 -1.60
C LEU A 91 8.62 1.18 -1.57
N ARG A 92 9.45 0.18 -1.85
CA ARG A 92 9.11 -1.23 -1.64
C ARG A 92 8.81 -1.50 -0.17
N SER A 93 8.15 -2.61 0.13
CA SER A 93 7.73 -2.98 1.50
C SER A 93 8.83 -2.87 2.57
N ALA A 94 10.07 -3.26 2.27
CA ALA A 94 11.21 -3.10 3.19
C ALA A 94 11.65 -1.64 3.36
N GLU A 95 11.68 -0.88 2.26
CA GLU A 95 12.01 0.55 2.25
C GLU A 95 10.93 1.35 2.99
N LEU A 96 9.65 1.02 2.78
CA LEU A 96 8.51 1.57 3.52
C LEU A 96 8.64 1.31 5.03
N TRP A 97 9.08 0.10 5.42
CA TRP A 97 9.24 -0.25 6.83
C TRP A 97 10.40 0.51 7.50
N ALA A 98 11.47 0.78 6.75
CA ALA A 98 12.64 1.52 7.19
C ALA A 98 12.51 3.05 7.05
N ASP A 99 11.59 3.53 6.22
CA ASP A 99 11.41 4.96 5.98
C ASP A 99 10.95 5.70 7.25
N GLU A 100 11.58 6.82 7.55
CA GLU A 100 11.19 7.71 8.65
C GLU A 100 10.92 9.14 8.14
N ARG A 101 11.05 9.35 6.82
CA ARG A 101 10.99 10.68 6.20
C ARG A 101 9.61 11.02 5.66
N ALA A 102 9.03 10.08 4.91
CA ALA A 102 7.70 10.24 4.32
C ALA A 102 6.61 9.55 5.14
N THR A 103 7.02 8.62 6.02
CA THR A 103 6.16 7.87 6.90
C THR A 103 6.81 7.68 8.26
N HIS A 104 6.02 7.46 9.30
CA HIS A 104 6.52 7.12 10.63
C HIS A 104 5.74 5.93 11.20
N ARG A 105 6.33 5.24 12.19
CA ARG A 105 5.67 4.12 12.88
C ARG A 105 4.67 4.65 13.90
N VAL A 106 3.55 3.95 14.06
CA VAL A 106 2.54 4.27 15.07
C VAL A 106 2.08 2.98 15.76
N GLU A 107 1.75 3.06 17.05
CA GLU A 107 1.27 1.91 17.80
C GLU A 107 -0.24 1.66 17.62
N ARG A 108 -1.01 2.75 17.50
CA ARG A 108 -2.47 2.71 17.38
C ARG A 108 -2.87 3.12 15.97
N PRO A 109 -3.31 2.16 15.11
CA PRO A 109 -3.80 2.47 13.78
C PRO A 109 -4.97 3.46 13.82
N ARG A 110 -4.98 4.38 12.86
CA ARG A 110 -6.11 5.24 12.53
C ARG A 110 -6.48 5.01 11.07
N PRO A 111 -7.69 5.41 10.65
CA PRO A 111 -8.08 5.34 9.25
C PRO A 111 -7.02 5.95 8.34
N LEU A 112 -6.76 5.29 7.21
CA LEU A 112 -5.72 5.63 6.23
C LEU A 112 -4.26 5.35 6.68
N ASP A 113 -4.04 4.68 7.80
CA ASP A 113 -2.70 4.14 8.07
C ASP A 113 -2.43 2.90 7.23
N LEU A 114 -1.16 2.70 6.86
CA LEU A 114 -0.68 1.48 6.24
C LEU A 114 -0.39 0.43 7.31
N VAL A 115 -0.88 -0.77 7.09
CA VAL A 115 -0.63 -1.93 7.95
C VAL A 115 0.16 -2.98 7.18
N LEU A 116 1.19 -3.52 7.82
CA LEU A 116 2.12 -4.47 7.20
C LEU A 116 2.00 -5.84 7.87
N PHE A 117 1.93 -6.87 7.04
CA PHE A 117 1.85 -8.27 7.46
C PHE A 117 2.89 -9.10 6.70
N ASP A 118 3.47 -10.10 7.35
CA ASP A 118 4.38 -11.04 6.68
C ASP A 118 4.30 -12.45 7.30
N GLY A 119 5.11 -13.37 6.77
CA GLY A 119 5.24 -14.74 7.29
C GLY A 119 6.41 -14.94 8.26
N GLY A 120 7.06 -13.86 8.70
CA GLY A 120 8.27 -13.90 9.51
C GLY A 120 9.54 -13.42 8.77
N PRO A 121 10.66 -13.29 9.51
CA PRO A 121 11.96 -12.95 8.93
C PRO A 121 12.42 -13.96 7.89
N VAL A 122 13.17 -13.50 6.89
CA VAL A 122 13.83 -14.33 5.90
C VAL A 122 15.32 -14.04 5.99
N ASP A 123 16.15 -15.07 6.13
CA ASP A 123 17.59 -14.93 6.26
C ASP A 123 18.20 -14.19 5.06
N GLY A 124 19.13 -13.27 5.33
CA GLY A 124 19.76 -12.43 4.31
C GLY A 124 18.82 -11.39 3.67
N ARG A 125 17.66 -11.11 4.28
CA ARG A 125 16.73 -10.06 3.84
C ARG A 125 16.45 -9.05 4.95
N PRO A 126 16.31 -7.76 4.61
CA PRO A 126 15.97 -6.74 5.59
C PRO A 126 14.54 -6.93 6.11
N PRO A 127 14.22 -6.42 7.33
CA PRO A 127 12.86 -6.42 7.86
C PRO A 127 11.86 -5.76 6.89
N GLY A 128 10.66 -6.35 6.78
CA GLY A 128 9.62 -5.89 5.86
C GLY A 128 9.80 -6.33 4.41
N HIS A 129 10.86 -7.07 4.07
CA HIS A 129 11.02 -7.63 2.73
C HIS A 129 9.86 -8.56 2.37
N GLY A 130 9.16 -8.26 1.28
CA GLY A 130 8.01 -9.04 0.83
C GLY A 130 6.76 -8.90 1.68
N ALA A 131 6.73 -7.98 2.65
CA ALA A 131 5.55 -7.75 3.48
C ALA A 131 4.34 -7.34 2.63
N HIS A 132 3.20 -7.93 2.96
CA HIS A 132 1.90 -7.57 2.44
C HIS A 132 1.43 -6.26 3.07
N VAL A 133 0.91 -5.36 2.25
CA VAL A 133 0.49 -4.01 2.67
C VAL A 133 -1.03 -3.86 2.50
N GLY A 134 -1.68 -3.31 3.52
CA GLY A 134 -3.08 -2.91 3.48
C GLY A 134 -3.29 -1.50 4.05
N VAL A 135 -4.50 -0.97 3.90
CA VAL A 135 -4.94 0.31 4.44
C VAL A 135 -5.92 0.04 5.58
N HIS A 136 -5.64 0.55 6.77
CA HIS A 136 -6.55 0.48 7.89
C HIS A 136 -7.76 1.39 7.63
N LEU A 137 -8.98 0.83 7.68
CA LEU A 137 -10.22 1.59 7.49
C LEU A 137 -10.93 1.92 8.81
N GLY A 138 -10.62 1.18 9.88
CA GLY A 138 -11.28 1.28 11.17
C GLY A 138 -11.03 0.01 12.00
N PRO A 139 -11.64 -0.09 13.19
CA PRO A 139 -11.43 -1.21 14.10
C PRO A 139 -11.55 -2.56 13.39
N ASP A 140 -10.48 -3.35 13.45
CA ASP A 140 -10.38 -4.69 12.84
C ASP A 140 -10.70 -4.76 11.34
N GLN A 141 -10.50 -3.67 10.58
CA GLN A 141 -10.84 -3.65 9.15
C GLN A 141 -9.69 -3.09 8.32
N VAL A 142 -9.16 -3.96 7.44
CA VAL A 142 -8.03 -3.67 6.57
C VAL A 142 -8.45 -3.88 5.12
N LEU A 143 -8.41 -2.80 4.35
CA LEU A 143 -8.57 -2.82 2.90
C LEU A 143 -7.25 -3.21 2.24
N HIS A 144 -7.29 -4.20 1.36
CA HIS A 144 -6.09 -4.64 0.66
C HIS A 144 -6.45 -5.28 -0.68
N LEU A 145 -5.42 -5.55 -1.48
CA LEU A 145 -5.51 -6.31 -2.72
C LEU A 145 -4.49 -7.44 -2.65
N CYS A 146 -4.92 -8.69 -2.78
CA CYS A 146 -4.02 -9.84 -2.78
C CYS A 146 -4.38 -10.82 -3.89
N ARG A 147 -3.43 -11.72 -4.21
CA ARG A 147 -3.62 -12.75 -5.23
C ARG A 147 -4.80 -13.68 -4.91
N GLU A 148 -4.98 -14.01 -3.63
CA GLU A 148 -6.03 -14.93 -3.16
C GLU A 148 -7.43 -14.37 -3.41
N ALA A 149 -7.65 -13.10 -3.06
CA ALA A 149 -8.94 -12.45 -3.29
C ALA A 149 -9.15 -12.04 -4.75
N GLY A 150 -8.07 -11.78 -5.50
CA GLY A 150 -8.10 -11.36 -6.91
C GLY A 150 -8.62 -9.95 -7.16
N ARG A 151 -9.37 -9.38 -6.21
CA ARG A 151 -9.95 -8.03 -6.19
C ARG A 151 -9.78 -7.38 -4.80
N PRO A 152 -10.00 -6.07 -4.66
CA PRO A 152 -9.98 -5.41 -3.36
C PRO A 152 -10.92 -6.08 -2.38
N ALA A 153 -10.40 -6.38 -1.20
CA ALA A 153 -11.13 -7.01 -0.11
C ALA A 153 -10.90 -6.23 1.18
N VAL A 154 -11.87 -6.34 2.09
CA VAL A 154 -11.72 -5.91 3.48
C VAL A 154 -11.62 -7.17 4.32
N TRP A 155 -10.46 -7.37 4.93
CA TRP A 155 -10.19 -8.49 5.85
C TRP A 155 -9.99 -7.96 7.27
N ARG A 156 -10.27 -8.82 8.24
CA ARG A 156 -9.94 -8.61 9.66
C ARG A 156 -8.50 -9.01 9.94
N TYR A 157 -7.94 -8.56 11.06
CA TYR A 157 -6.59 -8.98 11.46
C TYR A 157 -6.53 -10.49 11.69
N ALA A 158 -7.60 -11.09 12.20
CA ALA A 158 -7.74 -12.53 12.37
C ALA A 158 -7.69 -13.30 11.03
N ASP A 159 -8.21 -12.72 9.95
CA ASP A 159 -8.13 -13.31 8.61
C ASP A 159 -6.66 -13.38 8.14
N PHE A 160 -5.87 -12.32 8.37
CA PHE A 160 -4.43 -12.37 8.08
C PHE A 160 -3.70 -13.39 8.95
N ALA A 161 -4.00 -13.42 10.25
CA ALA A 161 -3.41 -14.35 11.21
C ALA A 161 -3.62 -15.83 10.82
N ALA A 162 -4.77 -16.15 10.22
CA ALA A 162 -5.09 -17.49 9.74
C ALA A 162 -4.29 -17.93 8.50
N ARG A 163 -3.51 -17.02 7.88
CA ARG A 163 -2.77 -17.27 6.63
C ARG A 163 -1.27 -17.24 6.90
N PRO A 164 -0.53 -18.36 6.74
CA PRO A 164 0.90 -18.42 7.06
C PRO A 164 1.76 -17.33 6.39
N ARG A 165 1.40 -16.91 5.17
CA ARG A 165 2.11 -15.85 4.43
C ARG A 165 1.97 -14.45 5.02
N TYR A 166 0.93 -14.21 5.81
CA TYR A 166 0.58 -12.91 6.38
C TYR A 166 0.35 -12.99 7.90
N GLY A 167 0.65 -14.15 8.50
CA GLY A 167 0.20 -14.51 9.84
C GLY A 167 0.77 -13.61 10.92
N ARG A 168 1.90 -12.97 10.64
CA ARG A 168 2.55 -12.03 11.53
C ARG A 168 2.20 -10.60 11.17
N PHE A 169 1.62 -9.87 12.11
CA PHE A 169 1.52 -8.42 12.03
C PHE A 169 2.88 -7.79 12.29
N LEU A 170 3.44 -7.13 11.28
CA LEU A 170 4.75 -6.47 11.37
C LEU A 170 4.64 -5.10 12.03
N GLY A 171 3.58 -4.34 11.72
CA GLY A 171 3.34 -3.03 12.32
C GLY A 171 2.57 -2.07 11.42
N VAL A 172 2.56 -0.80 11.83
CA VAL A 172 1.80 0.28 11.18
C VAL A 172 2.74 1.39 10.72
N LYS A 173 2.45 1.97 9.56
CA LYS A 173 3.10 3.15 9.01
C LYS A 173 2.04 4.22 8.70
N ARG A 174 2.23 5.43 9.21
CA ARG A 174 1.39 6.60 8.90
C ARG A 174 2.10 7.50 7.92
N ALA A 175 1.36 8.07 6.96
CA ALA A 175 1.87 9.08 6.04
C ALA A 175 2.21 10.40 6.75
N GLY A 176 3.29 11.05 6.32
CA GLY A 176 3.82 12.27 6.92
C GLY A 176 4.92 12.02 7.95
N ARG A 177 5.57 13.10 8.36
CA ARG A 177 6.55 13.05 9.45
C ARG A 177 5.84 12.77 10.78
N ALA A 178 6.58 12.21 11.73
CA ALA A 178 6.11 12.19 13.11
C ALA A 178 5.91 13.65 13.54
N GLU A 179 4.77 13.95 14.14
CA GLU A 179 4.59 15.22 14.85
C GLU A 179 5.60 15.21 16.00
N GLU A 180 6.57 16.13 15.98
CA GLU A 180 7.43 16.38 17.15
C GLU A 180 6.53 16.97 18.23
N GLY A 181 6.31 16.21 19.30
CA GLY A 181 5.53 16.64 20.46
C GLY A 181 6.28 17.65 21.32
#